data_AF-A0A656G6E3-F1
#
_entry.id   AF-A0A656G6E3-F1
#
_cell.length_a   1.000
_cell.length_b   1.000
_cell.length_c   1.000
_cell.angle_alpha   90.00
_cell.angle_beta   90.00
_cell.angle_gamma   90.00
#
_symmetry.space_group_name_H-M   'P 1'
#
loop_
_entity.id
_entity.type
_entity.pdbx_description
1 polymer ?
#
loop_
_entity_poly.entity_id
_entity_poly.type
_entity_poly.pdbx_seq_one_letter_code
_entity_poly.pdbx_strand_id
1 'polypeptide(L)' 'MTTQPDETLRLIFPQWQGGNNAPYHFGAQLLAWLAPDASGPVEHVAVTEPVDQPL' A
#
# COMPACT_ATOMS: atom_id res chain seq x y z
N MET A 1 -22.15 12.24 6.06
CA MET A 1 -21.90 10.79 6.04
C MET A 1 -20.87 10.51 7.11
N THR A 2 -21.27 9.87 8.20
CA THR A 2 -20.36 9.43 9.27
C THR A 2 -19.87 8.05 8.89
N THR A 3 -18.64 7.96 8.36
CA THR A 3 -17.98 6.68 8.06
C THR A 3 -17.88 5.86 9.34
N GLN A 4 -18.51 4.68 9.37
CA GLN A 4 -18.28 3.73 10.46
C GLN A 4 -16.90 3.10 10.25
N PRO A 5 -16.09 2.93 11.32
CA PRO A 5 -14.73 2.38 11.20
C PRO A 5 -14.66 1.01 10.51
N ASP A 6 -15.71 0.19 10.63
CA ASP A 6 -15.78 -1.16 10.04
C ASP A 6 -16.07 -1.17 8.54
N GLU A 7 -16.35 -0.03 7.90
CA GLU A 7 -16.69 0.04 6.47
C GLU A 7 -15.51 0.44 5.58
N THR A 8 -14.38 0.83 6.16
CA THR A 8 -13.27 1.40 5.38
C THR A 8 -12.42 0.30 4.75
N LEU A 9 -12.52 0.15 3.42
CA LEU A 9 -11.61 -0.66 2.62
C LEU A 9 -10.17 -0.14 2.76
N ARG A 10 -9.27 -0.99 3.22
CA ARG A 10 -7.82 -0.75 3.16
C ARG A 10 -7.29 -1.26 1.84
N LEU A 11 -6.77 -0.35 1.04
CA LEU A 11 -6.22 -0.67 -0.27
C LEU A 11 -4.71 -0.47 -0.23
N ILE A 12 -3.97 -1.58 -0.18
CA ILE A 12 -2.51 -1.55 -0.20
C ILE A 12 -2.09 -1.39 -1.66
N PHE A 13 -1.55 -0.22 -1.97
CA PHE A 13 -1.20 0.18 -3.33
C PHE A 13 0.29 0.53 -3.41
N PRO A 14 1.17 -0.44 -3.70
CA PRO A 14 2.62 -0.22 -3.75
C PRO A 14 3.07 0.48 -5.04
N GLN A 15 2.39 1.55 -5.42
CA GLN A 15 2.67 2.32 -6.63
C GLN A 15 3.97 3.12 -6.47
N TRP A 16 4.90 2.96 -7.41
CA TRP A 16 6.18 3.67 -7.42
C TRP A 16 6.42 4.47 -8.70
N GLN A 17 5.73 4.14 -9.79
CA GLN A 17 5.93 4.70 -11.13
C GLN A 17 5.53 6.18 -11.22
N GLY A 18 4.48 6.59 -10.51
CA GLY A 18 4.03 7.99 -10.50
C GLY A 18 5.04 8.96 -9.90
N GLY A 19 5.91 8.47 -9.02
CA GLY A 19 7.02 9.24 -8.44
C GLY A 19 8.40 8.86 -8.99
N ASN A 20 8.46 7.90 -9.93
CA ASN A 20 9.70 7.32 -10.46
C ASN A 20 10.74 6.96 -9.37
N ASN A 21 10.30 6.30 -8.30
CA ASN A 21 11.14 6.03 -7.14
C ASN A 21 10.86 4.62 -6.58
N ALA A 22 11.70 3.66 -6.97
CA ALA A 22 11.57 2.23 -6.65
C ALA A 22 11.29 1.90 -5.16
N PRO A 23 11.92 2.56 -4.17
CA PRO A 23 11.67 2.32 -2.75
C PRO A 23 10.22 2.51 -2.30
N TYR A 24 9.37 3.24 -3.05
CA TYR A 24 7.95 3.35 -2.71
C TYR A 24 7.22 2.01 -2.72
N HIS A 25 7.65 1.07 -3.57
CA HIS A 25 7.06 -0.27 -3.61
C HIS A 25 7.26 -1.00 -2.26
N PHE A 26 8.48 -0.95 -1.72
CA PHE A 26 8.78 -1.52 -0.40
C PHE A 26 8.18 -0.70 0.73
N GLY A 27 8.24 0.63 0.64
CA GLY A 27 7.71 1.54 1.65
C GLY A 27 6.21 1.34 1.92
N ALA A 28 5.42 1.07 0.87
CA ALA A 28 4.01 0.75 1.01
C ALA A 28 3.77 -0.58 1.74
N GLN A 29 4.58 -1.60 1.47
CA GLN A 29 4.50 -2.89 2.17
C GLN A 29 4.92 -2.76 3.63
N LEU A 30 6.00 -2.01 3.90
CA LEU A 30 6.45 -1.72 5.25
C LEU A 30 5.39 -0.94 6.04
N LEU A 31 4.75 0.04 5.41
CA LEU A 31 3.65 0.78 6.03
C LEU A 31 2.47 -0.14 6.34
N ALA A 32 2.10 -1.03 5.41
CA ALA A 32 1.03 -2.00 5.64
C ALA A 32 1.34 -2.92 6.83
N TRP A 33 2.60 -3.29 7.01
CA TRP A 33 3.06 -4.08 8.15
C TRP A 33 3.06 -3.30 9.48
N LEU A 34 3.41 -2.01 9.46
CA LEU A 34 3.42 -1.15 10.65
C LEU A 34 2.03 -0.66 11.07
N ALA A 35 1.08 -0.62 10.13
CA ALA A 35 -0.26 -0.11 10.38
C ALA A 35 -1.01 -1.00 11.38
N PRO A 36 -1.91 -0.44 12.21
CA PRO A 36 -2.83 -1.24 13.03
C PRO A 36 -3.66 -2.19 12.17
N ASP A 37 -4.19 -3.26 12.77
CA ASP A 37 -5.09 -4.18 12.07
C ASP A 37 -6.27 -3.44 11.40
N ALA A 38 -6.64 -3.88 10.20
CA ALA A 38 -7.80 -3.34 9.50
C ALA A 38 -9.09 -3.88 10.13
N SER A 39 -10.05 -3.00 10.36
CA SER A 39 -11.43 -3.34 10.74
C SER A 39 -12.30 -3.74 9.55
N GLY A 40 -12.02 -3.16 8.37
CA GLY A 40 -12.71 -3.46 7.11
C GLY A 40 -11.92 -4.38 6.16
N PRO A 41 -12.42 -4.59 4.93
CA PRO A 41 -11.74 -5.42 3.92
C PRO A 41 -10.34 -4.88 3.60
N VAL A 42 -9.44 -5.79 3.21
CA VAL A 42 -8.08 -5.44 2.77
C VAL A 42 -7.85 -6.00 1.38
N GLU A 43 -7.45 -5.15 0.45
CA GLU A 43 -7.17 -5.52 -0.93
C GLU A 43 -5.77 -5.05 -1.34
N HIS A 44 -5.12 -5.83 -2.20
CA HIS A 44 -3.80 -5.54 -2.76
C HIS A 44 -3.92 -5.25 -4.24
N VAL A 45 -3.45 -4.07 -4.66
CA VAL A 45 -3.34 -3.76 -6.09
C VAL A 45 -2.05 -4.35 -6.64
N ALA A 46 -2.17 -5.16 -7.69
CA ALA A 46 -1.02 -5.68 -8.41
C ALA A 46 -0.28 -4.54 -9.11
N VAL A 47 0.88 -4.17 -8.55
CA VAL A 47 1.83 -3.24 -9.16
C VAL A 47 3.07 -4.05 -9.52
N THR A 48 3.57 -3.86 -10.75
CA THR A 48 4.82 -4.47 -11.17
C THR A 48 5.95 -4.05 -10.23
N GLU A 49 6.74 -5.01 -9.76
CA GLU A 49 7.91 -4.72 -8.92
C GLU A 49 8.92 -3.84 -9.68
N PRO A 50 9.65 -2.95 -9.01
CA PRO A 50 10.78 -2.27 -9.62
C PRO A 50 11.82 -3.30 -10.05
N VAL A 51 12.37 -3.13 -11.26
CA VAL A 51 13.58 -3.86 -11.66
C VAL A 51 14.74 -3.40 -10.78
N ASP A 52 15.61 -4.32 -10.35
CA ASP A 52 16.73 -4.07 -9.43
C ASP A 52 17.48 -2.79 -9.78
N GLN A 53 17.10 -1.70 -9.12
CA GLN A 53 17.79 -0.43 -9.18
C GLN A 53 18.46 -0.29 -7.82
N PRO A 54 19.80 -0.35 -7.75
CA PRO A 54 20.51 -0.21 -6.49
C PRO A 54 20.07 1.07 -5.77
N LEU A 55 19.84 0.96 -4.46
CA LEU A 55 19.54 2.09 -3.56
C LEU A 55 20.72 3.07 -3.47
#